data_AF-A0A352M3K0-F1
#
_entry.id   AF-A0A352M3K0-F1
#
_cell.length_a   1.000
_cell.length_b   1.000
_cell.length_c   1.000
_cell.angle_alpha   90.00
_cell.angle_beta   90.00
_cell.angle_gamma   90.00
#
_symmetry.space_group_name_H-M   'P 1'
#
loop_
_entity.id
_entity.type
_entity.pdbx_description
1 polymer ?
#
loop_
_entity_poly.entity_id
_entity_poly.type
_entity_poly.pdbx_seq_one_letter_code
_entity_poly.pdbx_strand_id
1 'polypeptide(L)' 'MIKLHYSDDGAGLAAGFDPREQSGLGLKTIIALAEHQLQGSIEFSAGAGFGCTLKLAAGNYKPRV' A
#
# COMPACT_ATOMS: atom_id res chain seq x y z
N MET A 1 11.13 -5.01 11.55
CA MET A 1 10.28 -4.24 10.60
C MET A 1 10.04 -5.14 9.40
N ILE A 2 8.79 -5.24 8.94
CA ILE A 2 8.41 -6.04 7.77
C ILE A 2 8.15 -5.08 6.62
N LYS A 3 8.79 -5.32 5.48
CA LYS A 3 8.57 -4.56 4.24
C LYS A 3 7.89 -5.47 3.23
N LEU A 4 6.69 -5.10 2.80
CA LEU A 4 5.98 -5.75 1.70
C LEU A 4 6.00 -4.82 0.50
N HIS A 5 6.59 -5.27 -0.60
CA HIS A 5 6.59 -4.55 -1.87
C HIS A 5 5.88 -5.37 -2.92
N TYR A 6 4.99 -4.75 -3.67
CA TYR A 6 4.38 -5.35 -4.84
C TYR A 6 4.29 -4.34 -5.98
N SER A 7 4.47 -4.84 -7.20
CA SER A 7 4.50 -4.03 -8.40
C SER A 7 4.08 -4.84 -9.63
N ASP A 8 3.75 -4.11 -10.69
CA ASP A 8 3.63 -4.62 -12.05
C ASP A 8 4.43 -3.76 -13.02
N ASP A 9 4.60 -4.23 -14.24
CA ASP A 9 5.25 -3.57 -15.38
C ASP A 9 4.23 -3.11 -16.43
N GLY A 10 2.98 -2.88 -16.01
CA GLY A 10 1.88 -2.47 -16.89
C GLY A 10 1.92 -0.99 -17.26
N ALA A 11 0.76 -0.46 -17.68
CA ALA A 11 0.62 0.95 -18.05
C ALA A 11 0.87 1.93 -16.88
N GLY A 12 0.85 1.44 -15.64
CA GLY A 12 1.07 2.23 -14.44
C GLY A 12 -0.08 3.18 -14.09
N LEU A 13 0.23 4.15 -13.23
CA LEU A 13 -0.73 5.16 -12.82
C LEU A 13 -0.77 6.31 -13.83
N ALA A 14 -1.97 6.80 -14.11
CA ALA A 14 -2.14 7.99 -14.95
C ALA A 14 -1.40 9.20 -14.34
N ALA A 15 -0.93 10.11 -15.19
CA ALA A 15 -0.27 11.33 -14.72
C ALA A 15 -1.21 12.13 -13.81
N GLY A 16 -0.71 12.51 -12.62
CA GLY A 16 -1.50 13.24 -11.62
C GLY A 16 -2.55 12.38 -10.88
N PHE A 17 -2.59 11.07 -11.11
CA PHE A 17 -3.43 10.18 -10.31
C PHE A 17 -2.92 10.12 -8.88
N ASP A 18 -3.75 10.49 -7.91
CA ASP A 18 -3.49 10.28 -6.50
C ASP A 18 -4.22 9.01 -5.99
N PRO A 19 -3.48 7.95 -5.63
CA PRO A 19 -4.05 6.73 -5.03
C PRO A 19 -4.86 6.98 -3.74
N ARG A 20 -4.68 8.13 -3.08
CA ARG A 20 -5.39 8.51 -1.85
C ARG A 20 -6.71 9.23 -2.13
N GLU A 21 -6.83 9.93 -3.26
CA GLU A 21 -8.05 10.66 -3.62
C GLU A 21 -9.02 9.86 -4.50
N GLN A 22 -8.59 8.71 -5.02
CA GLN A 22 -9.41 7.86 -5.88
C GLN A 22 -10.69 7.32 -5.18
N SER A 23 -11.75 7.07 -5.95
CA SER A 23 -13.08 6.72 -5.41
C SER A 23 -13.29 5.24 -5.11
N GLY A 24 -12.52 4.35 -5.74
CA GLY A 24 -12.62 2.90 -5.65
C GLY A 24 -12.30 2.32 -4.28
N LEU A 25 -12.91 1.18 -3.97
CA LEU A 25 -12.79 0.54 -2.65
C LEU A 25 -11.43 -0.15 -2.43
N GLY A 26 -10.79 -0.62 -3.50
CA GLY A 26 -9.55 -1.42 -3.43
C GLY A 26 -8.41 -0.69 -2.72
N LEU A 27 -7.96 0.44 -3.27
CA LEU A 27 -6.86 1.20 -2.67
C LEU A 27 -7.24 1.81 -1.32
N LYS A 28 -8.50 2.24 -1.13
CA LYS A 28 -9.01 2.67 0.19
C LYS A 28 -8.85 1.58 1.25
N THR A 29 -9.18 0.35 0.90
CA THR A 29 -9.03 -0.81 1.81
C THR A 29 -7.58 -1.04 2.17
N ILE A 30 -6.68 -1.05 1.17
CA ILE A 30 -5.25 -1.28 1.39
C ILE A 30 -4.66 -0.18 2.30
N ILE A 31 -4.97 1.09 2.04
CA ILE A 31 -4.53 2.23 2.86
C ILE A 31 -5.05 2.09 4.29
N ALA A 32 -6.36 1.82 4.46
CA ALA A 32 -6.95 1.70 5.78
C ALA A 32 -6.36 0.54 6.61
N LEU A 33 -6.10 -0.61 5.97
CA LEU A 33 -5.44 -1.73 6.61
C LEU A 33 -4.00 -1.38 7.03
N ALA A 34 -3.23 -0.77 6.12
CA ALA A 34 -1.83 -0.44 6.36
C ALA A 34 -1.66 0.62 7.46
N GLU A 35 -2.35 1.76 7.33
CA GLU A 35 -2.13 2.93 8.19
C GLU A 35 -2.96 2.86 9.48
N HIS A 36 -4.22 2.42 9.43
CA HIS A 36 -5.11 2.47 10.60
C HIS A 36 -5.12 1.17 11.41
N GLN A 37 -5.17 0.00 10.76
CA GLN A 37 -5.26 -1.27 11.47
C GLN A 37 -3.89 -1.82 11.89
N LEU A 38 -2.90 -1.76 10.98
CA LEU A 38 -1.57 -2.30 11.22
C LEU A 38 -0.58 -1.25 11.75
N GLN A 39 -0.99 0.02 11.83
CA GLN A 39 -0.18 1.15 12.33
C GLN A 39 1.16 1.27 11.58
N GLY A 40 1.15 0.97 10.29
CA GLY A 40 2.29 1.07 9.40
C GLY A 40 2.23 2.30 8.49
N SER A 41 3.02 2.27 7.42
CA SER A 41 2.97 3.27 6.36
C SER A 41 2.86 2.62 4.99
N ILE A 42 2.27 3.35 4.03
CA ILE A 42 2.16 2.94 2.64
C ILE A 42 2.73 4.03 1.73
N GLU A 43 3.52 3.62 0.74
CA GLU A 43 4.13 4.49 -0.27
C GLU A 43 3.79 3.95 -1.65
N PHE A 44 3.24 4.80 -2.52
CA PHE A 44 3.00 4.49 -3.92
C PHE A 44 4.10 5.12 -4.77
N SER A 45 4.67 4.35 -5.69
CA SER A 45 5.70 4.81 -6.62
C SER A 45 5.14 4.87 -8.03
N ALA A 46 5.36 5.99 -8.71
CA ALA A 46 5.13 6.13 -10.14
C ALA A 46 6.36 5.68 -10.94
N GLY A 47 6.16 5.12 -12.13
CA GLY A 47 7.22 4.62 -13.00
C GLY A 47 6.67 3.79 -14.17
N ALA A 48 7.49 2.91 -14.72
CA ALA A 48 7.02 1.89 -15.67
C ALA A 48 6.19 0.84 -14.91
N GLY A 49 4.87 1.07 -14.83
CA GLY A 49 3.94 0.25 -14.08
C GLY A 49 3.52 0.83 -12.73
N PHE A 50 2.80 0.03 -11.96
CA PHE A 50 2.36 0.37 -10.61
C PHE A 50 3.34 -0.19 -9.58
N GLY A 51 3.66 0.59 -8.54
CA GLY A 51 4.43 0.09 -7.40
C GLY A 51 3.86 0.57 -6.07
N CYS A 52 3.87 -0.33 -5.08
CA CYS A 52 3.38 -0.05 -3.74
C CYS A 52 4.26 -0.73 -2.69
N THR A 53 4.58 0.01 -1.63
CA THR A 53 5.41 -0.46 -0.52
C THR A 53 4.71 -0.21 0.80
N LEU A 54 4.52 -1.27 1.58
CA LEU A 54 4.05 -1.19 2.95
C LEU A 54 5.21 -1.42 3.92
N LYS A 55 5.30 -0.60 4.96
CA LYS A 55 6.25 -0.76 6.08
C LYS A 55 5.46 -1.02 7.36
N LEU A 56 5.64 -2.19 7.95
CA LEU A 56 4.87 -2.67 9.10
C LEU A 56 5.78 -2.97 10.30
N ALA A 57 5.28 -2.71 11.51
CA ALA A 57 5.96 -3.07 12.74
C ALA A 57 5.76 -4.56 13.04
N ALA A 58 6.86 -5.33 13.12
CA ALA A 58 6.81 -6.77 13.38
C ALA A 58 6.22 -7.12 14.77
N GLY A 59 6.31 -6.19 15.73
CA GLY A 59 5.84 -6.39 17.11
C GLY A 59 4.32 -6.32 17.32
N ASN A 60 3.56 -5.86 16.31
CA ASN A 60 2.11 -5.70 16.42
C ASN A 60 1.34 -6.99 16.08
N TYR A 61 2.02 -8.02 15.60
CA TYR A 61 1.41 -9.31 15.27
C TYR A 61 1.59 -10.30 16.43
N LYS A 62 0.47 -10.85 16.90
CA LYS A 62 0.46 -12.04 17.76
C LYS A 62 -0.23 -13.17 16.99
N PRO A 63 0.37 -14.38 16.91
CA PRO A 63 -0.32 -15.54 16.38
C PRO A 63 -1.66 -15.70 17.09
N ARG A 64 -2.73 -15.93 16.32
CA ARG A 64 -4.01 -16.34 16.93
C ARG A 64 -3.85 -17.78 17.40
N VAL A 65 -3.92 -17.99 18.71
CA VAL A 65 -4.06 -19.31 19.34
C VAL A 65 -5.51 -19.75 19.33
#